data_AF-S2FQU0-F1
#
_entry.id   AF-S2FQU0-F1
#
_cell.length_a   1.000
_cell.length_b   1.000
_cell.length_c   1.000
_cell.angle_alpha   90.00
_cell.angle_beta   90.00
_cell.angle_gamma   90.00
#
_symmetry.space_group_name_H-M   'P 1'
#
loop_
_entity.id
_entity.type
_entity.pdbx_description
1 polymer ?
#
loop_
_entity_poly.entity_id
_entity_poly.type
_entity_poly.pdbx_seq_one_letter_code
_entity_poly.pdbx_strand_id
1 'polypeptide(L)' 'MQREAVVHAHPRGEGFKECIICAFADGLRHRPQTTFGNVKTDVLIDQEPGFKPMNFVEVIRQSPWVA' A
#
# COMPACT_ATOMS: atom_id res chain seq x y z
N MET A 1 13.15 7.00 27.68
CA MET A 1 11.80 6.49 27.32
C MET A 1 11.92 5.13 26.61
N GLN A 2 10.93 4.23 26.69
CA GLN A 2 10.98 2.90 26.07
C GLN A 2 11.31 2.94 24.56
N ARG A 3 10.77 3.93 23.84
CA ARG A 3 11.02 4.13 22.40
C ARG A 3 12.50 4.33 22.06
N GLU A 4 13.22 5.12 22.85
CA GLU A 4 14.62 5.45 22.59
C GLU A 4 15.52 4.22 22.78
N ALA A 5 15.26 3.43 23.82
CA ALA A 5 15.97 2.18 24.06
C ALA A 5 15.80 1.19 22.90
N VAL A 6 14.59 1.08 22.35
CA VAL A 6 14.30 0.22 21.18
C VAL A 6 15.04 0.73 19.94
N VAL A 7 15.00 2.04 19.66
CA VAL A 7 15.68 2.60 18.48
C VAL A 7 17.20 2.51 18.60
N HIS A 8 17.75 2.59 19.82
CA HIS A 8 19.17 2.39 20.06
C HIS A 8 19.60 0.92 19.88
N ALA A 9 18.81 -0.03 20.39
CA ALA A 9 19.06 -1.47 20.22
C ALA A 9 18.81 -1.96 18.79
N HIS A 10 17.90 -1.31 18.05
CA HIS A 10 17.55 -1.62 16.66
C HIS A 10 17.64 -0.35 15.79
N PRO A 11 18.87 0.07 15.41
CA PRO A 11 19.07 1.24 14.57
C PRO A 11 18.36 1.07 13.23
N ARG A 12 17.59 2.08 12.83
CA ARG A 12 17.02 2.15 11.49
C ARG A 12 18.14 2.53 10.54
N GLY A 13 18.48 1.64 9.62
CA GLY A 13 19.49 1.92 8.59
C GLY A 13 19.12 3.11 7.71
N GLU A 14 20.05 3.49 6.85
CA GLU A 14 19.79 4.48 5.81
C GLU A 14 18.62 4.03 4.91
N GLY A 15 17.81 4.99 4.46
CA GLY A 15 16.69 4.67 3.57
C GLY A 15 15.56 3.85 4.21
N PHE A 16 15.49 3.74 5.54
CA PHE A 16 14.49 2.91 6.23
C PHE A 16 13.04 3.11 5.76
N LYS A 17 12.65 4.34 5.42
CA LYS A 17 11.30 4.64 4.88
C LYS A 17 11.09 4.02 3.50
N GLU A 18 12.07 4.16 2.61
CA GLU A 18 12.04 3.54 1.28
C GLU A 18 12.03 2.02 1.39
N CYS A 19 12.80 1.44 2.31
CA CYS A 19 12.77 0.00 2.56
C CYS A 19 11.38 -0.49 2.99
N ILE A 20 10.66 0.29 3.81
CA ILE A 20 9.27 -0.03 4.18
C ILE A 20 8.36 0.00 2.95
N ILE A 21 8.47 1.04 2.12
CA ILE A 21 7.65 1.21 0.92
C ILE A 21 7.91 0.06 -0.07
N CYS A 22 9.18 -0.24 -0.37
CA CYS A 22 9.58 -1.35 -1.23
C CYS A 22 9.07 -2.69 -0.70
N ALA A 23 9.22 -2.97 0.59
CA ALA A 23 8.74 -4.22 1.18
C ALA A 23 7.21 -4.37 1.08
N PHE A 24 6.46 -3.29 1.23
CA PHE A 24 5.02 -3.32 0.99
C PHE A 24 4.71 -3.57 -0.49
N ALA A 25 5.37 -2.88 -1.42
CA ALA A 25 5.16 -3.09 -2.85
C ALA A 25 5.43 -4.54 -3.28
N ASP A 26 6.59 -5.09 -2.88
CA ASP A 26 6.98 -6.48 -3.14
C ASP A 26 5.92 -7.47 -2.64
N GLY A 27 5.40 -7.24 -1.42
CA GLY A 27 4.36 -8.06 -0.83
C GLY A 27 2.99 -7.96 -1.52
N LEU A 28 2.75 -6.91 -2.30
CA LEU A 28 1.43 -6.61 -2.89
C LEU A 28 1.37 -6.81 -4.41
N ARG A 29 2.50 -6.74 -5.13
CA ARG A 29 2.58 -6.90 -6.59
C ARG A 29 1.85 -8.13 -7.12
N HIS A 30 1.85 -9.22 -6.38
CA HIS A 30 1.22 -10.48 -6.78
C HIS A 30 -0.27 -10.57 -6.41
N ARG A 31 -0.82 -9.61 -5.65
CA ARG A 31 -2.24 -9.51 -5.27
C ARG A 31 -2.71 -8.04 -5.21
N PRO A 32 -2.53 -7.25 -6.27
CA PRO A 32 -2.81 -5.81 -6.26
C PRO A 32 -4.28 -5.47 -5.95
N GLN A 33 -5.22 -6.35 -6.30
CA GLN A 33 -6.64 -6.20 -6.01
C GLN A 33 -6.96 -6.15 -4.51
N THR A 34 -6.10 -6.70 -3.64
CA THR A 34 -6.30 -6.71 -2.19
C THR A 34 -6.06 -5.35 -1.53
N THR A 35 -5.51 -4.39 -2.26
CA THR A 35 -5.34 -3.02 -1.77
C THR A 35 -6.64 -2.20 -1.83
N PHE A 36 -7.66 -2.70 -2.53
CA PHE A 36 -8.92 -1.98 -2.70
C PHE A 36 -9.52 -1.54 -1.35
N GLY A 37 -9.78 -0.25 -1.23
CA GLY A 37 -10.34 0.37 -0.03
C GLY A 37 -9.37 0.56 1.14
N ASN A 38 -8.06 0.37 0.96
CA ASN A 38 -7.06 0.60 2.02
C ASN A 38 -5.81 1.35 1.53
N VAL A 39 -5.04 1.85 2.50
CA VAL A 39 -3.85 2.71 2.30
C VAL A 39 -2.75 2.06 1.47
N LYS A 40 -2.75 0.73 1.33
CA LYS A 40 -1.75 0.03 0.53
C LYS A 40 -1.90 0.29 -0.97
N THR A 41 -3.03 0.86 -1.38
CA THR A 41 -3.22 1.34 -2.76
C THR A 41 -2.21 2.42 -3.10
N ASP A 42 -1.90 3.33 -2.16
CA ASP A 42 -0.96 4.42 -2.38
C ASP A 42 0.47 3.92 -2.60
N VAL A 43 0.85 2.83 -1.91
CA VAL A 43 2.15 2.18 -2.13
C VAL A 43 2.27 1.65 -3.56
N LEU A 44 1.22 1.02 -4.09
CA LEU A 44 1.25 0.50 -5.47
C LEU A 44 1.16 1.62 -6.51
N ILE A 45 0.45 2.72 -6.24
CA ILE A 45 0.43 3.89 -7.13
C ILE A 45 1.85 4.46 -7.29
N ASP A 46 2.60 4.54 -6.18
CA ASP A 46 3.97 5.06 -6.17
C ASP A 46 4.98 4.10 -6.82
N GLN A 47 4.89 2.80 -6.51
CA GLN A 47 5.94 1.82 -6.85
C GLN A 47 5.71 1.08 -8.17
N GLU A 48 4.48 0.98 -8.68
CA GLU A 48 4.15 0.23 -9.89
C GLU A 48 3.71 1.14 -11.03
N PRO A 49 4.61 1.48 -11.98
CA PRO A 49 4.26 2.24 -13.16
C PRO A 49 3.10 1.60 -13.93
N GLY A 50 1.97 2.31 -14.00
CA GLY A 50 0.77 1.85 -14.70
C GLY A 50 -0.22 1.09 -13.84
N PHE A 51 0.04 0.90 -12.54
CA PHE A 51 -1.00 0.44 -11.62
C PHE A 51 -2.17 1.43 -11.60
N LYS A 52 -3.38 0.91 -11.79
CA LYS A 52 -4.62 1.68 -11.73
C LYS A 52 -5.50 1.11 -10.62
N PRO A 53 -5.75 1.88 -9.55
CA PRO A 53 -6.69 1.48 -8.52
C PRO A 53 -8.08 1.23 -9.10
N MET A 54 -8.81 0.30 -8.51
CA MET A 54 -10.22 0.09 -8.84
C MET A 54 -11.05 1.29 -8.40
N ASN A 55 -11.96 1.74 -9.26
CA ASN A 55 -12.89 2.81 -8.97
C ASN A 55 -14.20 2.25 -8.38
N PHE A 56 -14.40 2.43 -7.08
CA PHE A 56 -15.62 1.95 -6.41
C PHE A 56 -16.91 2.55 -6.98
N VAL A 57 -16.89 3.81 -7.41
CA VAL A 57 -18.08 4.47 -7.98
C VAL A 57 -18.46 3.85 -9.32
N GLU A 58 -17.48 3.44 -10.14
CA GLU A 58 -17.77 2.69 -11.38
C GLU A 58 -18.40 1.33 -11.09
N VAL A 59 -17.92 0.61 -10.06
CA VAL A 59 -18.52 -0.66 -9.62
C VAL A 59 -19.99 -0.47 -9.25
N ILE A 60 -20.31 0.60 -8.50
CA ILE A 60 -21.71 0.94 -8.16
C ILE A 60 -22.52 1.25 -9.42
N ARG A 61 -21.99 2.04 -10.35
CA ARG A 61 -22.70 2.43 -11.58
C ARG A 61 -22.94 1.26 -12.54
N GLN A 62 -22.06 0.27 -12.54
CA GLN A 62 -22.15 -0.93 -13.40
C GLN A 62 -22.92 -2.08 -12.76
N SER A 63 -23.40 -1.89 -11.53
CA SER A 63 -24.23 -2.85 -10.81
C SER A 63 -25.51 -3.19 -11.58
N PRO A 64 -25.96 -4.46 -11.60
CA PRO A 64 -27.21 -4.87 -12.24
C PRO A 64 -28.47 -4.47 -11.44
N TRP A 65 -28.30 -3.97 -10.22
CA TRP A 65 -29.40 -3.47 -9.40
C TRP A 65 -30.01 -2.23 -10.07
N VAL A 66 -31.20 -2.40 -10.65
CA VAL A 66 -32.03 -1.31 -11.16
C VAL A 66 -32.68 -0.57 -9.99
N ALA A 67 -32.72 0.76 -10.09
CA ALA A 67 -33.43 1.63 -9.16
C ALA A 67 -34.95 1.47 -9.27
#